data_AF-A0AAV4G6P4-F1
#
_entry.id   AF-A0AAV4G6P4-F1
#
_cell.length_a   1.000
_cell.length_b   1.000
_cell.length_c   1.000
_cell.angle_alpha   90.00
_cell.angle_beta   90.00
_cell.angle_gamma   90.00
#
_symmetry.space_group_name_H-M   'P 1'
#
loop_
_entity.id
_entity.type
_entity.pdbx_description
1 polymer ?
#
loop_
_entity_poly.entity_id
_entity_poly.type
_entity_poly.pdbx_seq_one_letter_code
_entity_poly.pdbx_strand_id
1 'polypeptide(L)'
;MLKYYLAEAVVTKQSIFLSSADENTEKIIKELPGSLTTATVSAVTHVSSNKPDSESAAVEDKDEKMKIAWRYQNQKKVQGAPIVSQFGHYYDLTRTMDPNLLDPDLIFHGPAIDLNSSSSFSESPPHMNKHYQSLFLNIRDRIREGGFSTSHHAEKRSILRIGVYWCAADCSNLQNLSI
;
A
#
# COMPACT_ATOMS: atom_id res chain seq x y z
N MET A 1 -2.27 -0.30 -9.09
CA MET A 1 -2.13 -1.20 -7.93
C MET A 1 -0.74 -1.21 -7.33
N LEU A 2 0.33 -1.51 -8.10
CA LEU A 2 1.71 -1.54 -7.56
C LEU A 2 2.10 -0.25 -6.82
N LYS A 3 1.85 0.93 -7.39
CA LYS A 3 2.17 2.22 -6.77
C LYS A 3 1.54 2.40 -5.38
N TYR A 4 0.30 1.94 -5.15
CA TYR A 4 -0.32 2.00 -3.82
C TYR A 4 0.34 1.05 -2.83
N TYR A 5 0.67 -0.18 -3.27
CA TYR A 5 1.35 -1.16 -2.45
C TYR A 5 2.72 -0.68 -1.97
N LEU A 6 3.44 0.05 -2.83
CA LEU A 6 4.72 0.69 -2.51
C LEU A 6 4.55 1.93 -1.65
N ALA A 7 3.56 2.79 -1.93
CA ALA A 7 3.27 3.97 -1.14
C ALA A 7 2.91 3.62 0.31
N GLU A 8 2.19 2.52 0.53
CA GLU A 8 1.92 1.98 1.88
C GLU A 8 3.22 1.59 2.60
N ALA A 9 4.19 1.00 1.90
CA ALA A 9 5.49 0.70 2.49
C ALA A 9 6.22 1.97 2.94
N VAL A 10 6.20 3.03 2.12
CA VAL A 10 6.85 4.31 2.48
C VAL A 10 6.20 4.92 3.72
N VAL A 11 4.86 4.99 3.76
CA VAL A 11 4.11 5.56 4.89
C VAL A 11 4.34 4.74 6.17
N THR A 12 4.39 3.42 6.06
CA THR A 12 4.61 2.51 7.21
C THR A 12 6.09 2.26 7.53
N LYS A 13 7.03 2.92 6.84
CA LYS A 13 8.48 2.77 7.01
C LYS A 13 8.97 1.32 6.89
N GLN A 14 8.41 0.62 5.90
CA GLN A 14 8.81 -0.74 5.51
C GLN A 14 9.75 -0.68 4.31
N SER A 15 10.67 -1.65 4.24
CA SER A 15 11.62 -1.73 3.14
C SER A 15 10.96 -2.19 1.85
N ILE A 16 11.44 -1.67 0.72
CA ILE A 16 10.97 -1.95 -0.62
C ILE A 16 12.11 -2.56 -1.43
N PHE A 17 11.85 -3.64 -2.14
CA PHE A 17 12.66 -4.05 -3.28
C PHE A 17 11.82 -3.92 -4.55
N LEU A 18 12.23 -3.06 -5.49
CA LEU A 18 11.51 -2.81 -6.73
C LEU A 18 12.37 -3.21 -7.93
N SER A 19 11.88 -4.14 -8.73
CA SER A 19 12.49 -4.51 -10.01
C SER A 19 11.53 -4.21 -11.15
N SER A 20 12.07 -3.78 -12.29
CA SER A 20 11.27 -3.58 -13.51
C SER A 20 12.01 -4.07 -14.76
N ALA A 21 11.25 -4.57 -15.72
CA ALA A 21 11.75 -4.89 -17.06
C ALA A 21 11.65 -3.71 -18.05
N ASP A 22 10.67 -2.82 -17.87
CA ASP A 22 10.30 -1.84 -18.92
C ASP A 22 10.51 -0.39 -18.49
N GLU A 23 10.30 -0.08 -17.21
CA GLU A 23 10.30 1.29 -16.72
C GLU A 23 11.41 1.52 -15.68
N ASN A 24 11.97 2.73 -15.66
CA ASN A 24 12.96 3.09 -14.65
C ASN A 24 12.32 3.06 -13.25
N THR A 25 12.86 2.24 -12.37
CA THR A 25 12.36 2.04 -11.01
C THR A 25 12.41 3.34 -10.18
N GLU A 26 13.38 4.22 -10.42
CA GLU A 26 13.45 5.57 -9.81
C GLU A 26 12.25 6.44 -10.19
N LYS A 27 11.82 6.34 -11.44
CA LYS A 27 10.64 7.07 -11.93
C LYS A 27 9.37 6.56 -11.24
N ILE A 28 9.23 5.24 -11.10
CA ILE A 28 8.10 4.62 -10.41
C ILE A 28 8.03 5.09 -8.95
N ILE A 29 9.18 5.15 -8.25
CA ILE A 29 9.27 5.62 -6.85
C ILE A 29 8.93 7.11 -6.73
N LYS A 30 9.37 7.95 -7.68
CA LYS A 30 9.06 9.38 -7.68
C LYS A 30 7.58 9.68 -7.95
N GLU A 31 6.88 8.78 -8.64
CA GLU A 31 5.46 8.94 -8.98
C GLU A 31 4.51 8.23 -7.99
N LEU A 32 5.00 7.86 -6.80
CA LEU A 32 4.14 7.23 -5.79
C LEU A 32 3.05 8.20 -5.32
N PRO A 33 1.79 7.72 -5.15
CA PRO A 33 0.70 8.58 -4.75
C PRO A 33 0.84 9.06 -3.30
N GLY A 34 0.45 10.31 -3.04
CA GLY A 34 0.42 10.87 -1.68
C GLY A 34 -0.72 10.28 -0.85
N SER A 35 -0.47 10.05 0.45
CA SER A 35 -1.51 9.63 1.39
C SER A 35 -2.42 10.80 1.75
N LEU A 36 -3.73 10.54 1.81
CA LEU A 36 -4.72 11.45 2.38
C LEU A 36 -4.69 11.32 3.90
N THR A 37 -4.20 12.35 4.60
CA THR A 37 -4.26 12.42 6.06
C THR A 37 -5.71 12.32 6.56
N THR A 38 -5.95 11.57 7.65
CA THR A 38 -7.29 11.30 8.22
C THR A 38 -8.19 12.53 8.38
N ALA A 39 -7.62 13.73 8.59
CA ALA A 39 -8.38 14.98 8.67
C ALA A 39 -9.22 15.28 7.41
N THR A 40 -8.74 14.92 6.22
CA THR A 40 -9.50 15.11 4.96
C THR A 40 -10.53 14.01 4.74
N VAL A 41 -10.33 12.82 5.32
CA VAL A 41 -11.28 11.70 5.21
C VAL A 41 -12.48 11.92 6.13
N SER A 42 -12.29 12.53 7.31
CA SER A 42 -13.42 12.94 8.16
C SER A 42 -14.31 13.97 7.46
N ALA A 43 -13.77 14.84 6.60
CA ALA A 43 -14.58 15.78 5.81
C ALA A 43 -15.40 15.08 4.70
N VAL A 44 -14.86 14.02 4.09
CA VAL A 44 -15.58 13.25 3.05
C VAL A 44 -16.62 12.30 3.67
N THR A 45 -16.39 11.81 4.90
CA THR A 45 -17.29 10.85 5.57
C THR A 45 -18.37 11.52 6.44
N HIS A 46 -18.33 12.85 6.64
CA HIS A 46 -19.34 13.62 7.37
C HIS A 46 -20.28 14.46 6.48
N VAL A 47 -20.50 14.07 5.22
CA VAL A 47 -21.60 14.62 4.41
C VAL A 47 -22.83 13.70 4.48
N SER A 48 -23.35 13.47 5.68
CA SER A 48 -24.75 13.10 5.95
C SER A 48 -24.96 12.94 7.45
N SER A 49 -24.99 14.06 8.15
CA SER A 49 -25.84 14.17 9.33
C SER A 49 -26.31 15.62 9.40
N ASN A 50 -27.38 15.89 8.65
CA ASN A 50 -28.18 17.10 8.83
C ASN A 50 -28.52 17.23 10.32
N LYS A 51 -27.93 18.23 10.95
CA LYS A 51 -28.31 18.71 12.27
C LYS A 51 -29.03 20.04 12.02
N PRO A 52 -30.34 20.17 12.26
CA PRO A 52 -30.91 21.49 12.48
C PRO A 52 -30.66 21.89 13.93
N ASP A 53 -30.22 23.13 14.08
CA ASP A 53 -29.89 23.79 15.32
C ASP A 53 -31.10 23.95 16.25
N SER A 54 -30.79 24.07 17.53
CA SER A 54 -31.70 24.35 18.63
C SER A 54 -32.55 25.60 18.40
N GLU A 55 -33.85 25.50 18.66
CA GLU A 55 -34.62 26.63 19.16
C GLU A 55 -35.39 26.21 20.41
N SER A 56 -35.07 26.88 21.50
CA SER A 56 -35.70 26.78 22.80
C SER A 56 -37.08 27.43 22.77
N ALA A 57 -38.14 26.65 22.97
CA ALA A 57 -39.42 27.16 23.43
C ALA A 57 -39.99 26.18 24.45
N ALA A 58 -39.99 26.61 25.71
CA ALA A 58 -40.67 25.93 26.80
C ALA A 58 -42.18 25.94 26.53
N VAL A 59 -42.79 24.75 26.45
CA VAL A 59 -44.21 24.55 26.72
C VAL A 59 -44.33 23.31 27.60
N GLU A 60 -44.98 23.52 28.74
CA GLU A 60 -45.22 22.56 29.79
C GLU A 60 -46.08 21.37 29.34
N ASP A 61 -45.80 20.25 30.00
CA ASP A 61 -46.75 19.23 30.46
C ASP A 61 -47.56 18.46 29.40
N LYS A 62 -47.09 17.23 29.13
CA LYS A 62 -47.91 16.06 29.47
C LYS A 62 -47.09 14.79 29.56
N ASP A 63 -47.08 14.30 30.78
CA ASP A 63 -46.68 12.99 31.25
C ASP A 63 -47.41 11.87 30.48
N GLU A 64 -46.85 11.45 29.34
CA GLU A 64 -47.05 10.09 28.82
C GLU A 64 -45.69 9.50 28.47
N LYS A 65 -44.98 9.11 29.53
CA LYS A 65 -43.76 8.31 29.48
C LYS A 65 -44.01 7.05 28.65
N MET A 66 -43.63 7.10 27.36
CA MET A 66 -43.67 6.00 26.39
C MET A 66 -43.09 4.71 26.99
N LYS A 67 -43.96 3.83 27.52
CA LYS A 67 -43.59 2.63 28.31
C LYS A 67 -42.92 1.52 27.49
N ILE A 68 -42.87 1.64 26.17
CA ILE A 68 -42.35 0.60 25.28
C ILE A 68 -40.81 0.55 25.27
N ALA A 69 -40.15 1.65 25.66
CA ALA A 69 -38.70 1.79 25.60
C ALA A 69 -38.00 1.66 26.96
N TRP A 70 -38.64 1.07 27.99
CA TRP A 70 -38.04 0.96 29.33
C TRP A 70 -36.72 0.16 29.34
N ARG A 71 -36.60 -0.85 28.46
CA ARG A 71 -35.37 -1.65 28.34
C ARG A 71 -34.16 -0.84 27.88
N TYR A 72 -34.39 0.23 27.11
CA TYR A 72 -33.32 1.06 26.55
C TYR A 72 -32.89 2.19 27.49
N GLN A 73 -33.69 2.55 28.50
CA GLN A 73 -33.36 3.63 29.45
C GLN A 73 -32.09 3.36 30.27
N ASN A 74 -31.79 2.09 30.56
CA ASN A 74 -30.61 1.67 31.32
C ASN A 74 -29.53 0.99 30.46
N GLN A 75 -29.67 1.03 29.12
CA GLN A 75 -28.66 0.45 28.26
C GLN A 75 -27.41 1.33 28.35
N LYS A 76 -26.28 0.74 28.76
CA LYS A 76 -24.98 1.42 28.73
C LYS A 76 -24.83 2.06 27.35
N LYS A 77 -24.66 3.40 27.31
CA LYS A 77 -24.23 4.09 26.09
C LYS A 77 -22.93 3.41 25.69
N VAL A 78 -22.99 2.61 24.63
CA VAL A 78 -21.81 1.93 24.09
C VAL A 78 -20.85 3.06 23.75
N GLN A 79 -19.76 3.15 24.53
CA GLN A 79 -18.64 4.01 24.17
C GLN A 79 -18.27 3.58 22.75
N GLY A 80 -18.27 4.52 21.81
CA GLY A 80 -17.99 4.23 20.41
C GLY A 80 -16.82 3.28 20.29
N ALA A 81 -16.92 2.32 19.36
CA ALA A 81 -15.88 1.33 19.14
C ALA A 81 -14.50 2.00 19.22
N PRO A 82 -13.52 1.40 19.94
CA PRO A 82 -12.18 1.96 19.98
C PRO A 82 -11.76 2.21 18.54
N ILE A 83 -11.24 3.42 18.27
CA ILE A 83 -10.77 3.83 16.94
C ILE A 83 -9.90 2.70 16.44
N VAL A 84 -10.47 1.88 15.55
CA VAL A 84 -9.75 0.76 14.95
C VAL A 84 -8.58 1.43 14.26
N SER A 85 -7.36 1.06 14.65
CA SER A 85 -6.14 1.38 13.89
C SER A 85 -6.48 1.17 12.42
N GLN A 86 -6.70 2.25 11.68
CA GLN A 86 -7.27 2.18 10.35
C GLN A 86 -6.35 1.32 9.50
N PHE A 87 -6.86 0.19 8.99
CA PHE A 87 -6.05 -0.72 8.19
C PHE A 87 -5.84 -0.09 6.81
N GLY A 88 -4.63 0.40 6.56
CA GLY A 88 -4.21 1.00 5.31
C GLY A 88 -4.63 2.47 5.16
N HIS A 89 -3.89 3.16 4.30
CA HIS A 89 -4.11 4.58 4.01
C HIS A 89 -4.90 4.78 2.73
N TYR A 90 -5.64 5.88 2.65
CA TYR A 90 -6.22 6.34 1.39
C TYR A 90 -5.16 7.11 0.60
N TYR A 91 -5.19 6.94 -0.71
CA TYR A 91 -4.20 7.52 -1.62
C TYR A 91 -4.90 8.20 -2.80
N ASP A 92 -4.43 9.40 -3.13
CA ASP A 92 -4.91 10.18 -4.27
C ASP A 92 -3.94 10.03 -5.44
N LEU A 93 -4.42 9.52 -6.59
CA LEU A 93 -3.60 9.34 -7.80
C LEU A 93 -3.25 10.65 -8.50
N THR A 94 -4.00 11.72 -8.22
CA THR A 94 -3.74 13.04 -8.81
C THR A 94 -2.59 13.75 -8.11
N ARG A 95 -2.15 13.24 -6.95
CA ARG A 95 -1.10 13.83 -6.11
C ARG A 95 0.08 12.90 -6.00
N THR A 96 1.27 13.48 -6.09
CA THR A 96 2.53 12.77 -5.85
C THR A 96 2.93 12.90 -4.38
N MET A 97 3.54 11.85 -3.82
CA MET A 97 4.06 11.82 -2.46
C MET A 97 5.20 12.84 -2.28
N ASP A 98 5.30 13.42 -1.08
CA ASP A 98 6.42 14.29 -0.72
C ASP A 98 7.75 13.51 -0.79
N PRO A 99 8.75 13.95 -1.58
CA PRO A 99 10.06 13.31 -1.66
C PRO A 99 10.77 13.15 -0.32
N ASN A 100 10.50 14.02 0.67
CA ASN A 100 11.09 13.91 2.00
C ASN A 100 10.63 12.67 2.78
N LEU A 101 9.52 12.05 2.37
CA LEU A 101 9.04 10.81 2.96
C LEU A 101 9.77 9.57 2.43
N LEU A 102 10.39 9.68 1.25
CA LEU A 102 11.16 8.63 0.61
C LEU A 102 12.49 8.48 1.33
N ASP A 103 12.62 7.37 2.07
CA ASP A 103 13.85 7.03 2.75
C ASP A 103 14.71 6.16 1.82
N PRO A 104 15.85 6.67 1.31
CA PRO A 104 16.69 5.91 0.38
C PRO A 104 17.27 4.64 1.02
N ASP A 105 17.40 4.58 2.35
CA ASP A 105 17.92 3.40 3.04
C ASP A 105 16.90 2.26 3.10
N LEU A 106 15.63 2.56 2.83
CA LEU A 106 14.54 1.58 2.79
C LEU A 106 14.16 1.17 1.36
N ILE A 107 14.66 1.85 0.34
CA ILE A 107 14.25 1.63 -1.06
C ILE A 107 15.40 1.01 -1.84
N PHE A 108 15.19 -0.22 -2.29
CA PHE A 108 16.18 -0.99 -3.03
C PHE A 108 15.72 -1.23 -4.45
N HIS A 109 16.57 -0.89 -5.41
CA HIS A 109 16.31 -1.05 -6.82
C HIS A 109 16.95 -2.35 -7.32
N GLY A 110 16.16 -3.19 -7.97
CA GLY A 110 16.64 -4.36 -8.69
C GLY A 110 17.43 -3.95 -9.93
N PRO A 111 18.33 -4.81 -10.44
CA PRO A 111 19.09 -4.51 -11.64
C PRO A 111 18.16 -4.34 -12.85
N ALA A 112 18.55 -3.47 -13.77
CA ALA A 112 17.86 -3.32 -15.04
C ALA A 112 17.90 -4.67 -15.81
N ILE A 113 16.74 -5.14 -16.24
CA ILE A 113 16.63 -6.38 -17.01
C ILE A 113 16.75 -6.03 -18.49
N ASP A 114 17.94 -6.18 -19.05
CA ASP A 114 18.11 -6.07 -20.50
C ASP A 114 17.69 -7.39 -21.17
N LEU A 115 16.47 -7.42 -21.70
CA LEU A 115 15.89 -8.56 -22.43
C LEU A 115 16.64 -8.90 -23.73
N ASN A 116 17.44 -7.99 -24.28
CA ASN A 116 18.22 -8.20 -25.51
C ASN A 116 19.63 -8.70 -25.23
N SER A 117 20.09 -8.63 -23.97
CA SER A 117 21.41 -9.12 -23.59
C SER A 117 21.42 -10.65 -23.54
N SER A 118 22.19 -11.27 -24.43
CA SER A 118 22.53 -12.69 -24.35
C SER A 118 23.54 -12.90 -23.21
N SER A 119 23.04 -12.87 -21.97
CA SER A 119 23.89 -13.00 -20.79
C SER A 119 24.67 -14.32 -20.80
N SER A 120 25.99 -14.21 -20.66
CA SER A 120 26.98 -15.29 -20.68
C SER A 120 27.00 -16.13 -19.39
N PHE A 121 25.93 -16.09 -18.58
CA PHE A 121 25.85 -16.88 -17.36
C PHE A 121 25.78 -18.37 -17.72
N SER A 122 26.86 -19.07 -17.40
CA SER A 122 27.20 -20.42 -17.88
C SER A 122 26.45 -21.57 -17.20
N GLU A 123 25.56 -21.32 -16.24
CA GLU A 123 24.95 -22.38 -15.43
C GLU A 123 23.48 -22.06 -15.04
N SER A 124 22.66 -21.66 -16.01
CA SER A 124 21.21 -21.63 -15.79
C SER A 124 20.66 -23.06 -15.88
N PRO A 125 19.82 -23.51 -14.92
CA PRO A 125 19.10 -24.77 -15.06
C PRO A 125 18.39 -24.81 -16.42
N PRO A 126 18.33 -25.97 -17.10
CA PRO A 126 17.88 -26.08 -18.49
C PRO A 126 16.44 -25.60 -18.75
N HIS A 127 15.67 -25.28 -17.71
CA HIS A 127 14.28 -24.84 -17.78
C HIS A 127 14.03 -23.42 -17.23
N MET A 128 15.04 -22.69 -16.72
CA MET A 128 14.80 -21.38 -16.10
C MET A 128 15.31 -20.22 -16.95
N ASN A 129 14.43 -19.26 -17.21
CA ASN A 129 14.79 -18.01 -17.88
C ASN A 129 15.86 -17.27 -17.04
N LYS A 130 16.94 -16.87 -17.71
CA LYS A 130 18.11 -16.22 -17.09
C LYS A 130 17.76 -14.92 -16.37
N HIS A 131 16.78 -14.16 -16.87
CA HIS A 131 16.32 -12.93 -16.24
C HIS A 131 15.61 -13.22 -14.90
N TYR A 132 14.79 -14.26 -14.85
CA TYR A 132 14.19 -14.70 -13.58
C TYR A 132 15.23 -15.23 -12.61
N GLN A 133 16.23 -15.99 -13.08
CA GLN A 133 17.32 -16.44 -12.23
C GLN A 133 18.07 -15.25 -11.59
N SER A 134 18.44 -14.24 -12.39
CA SER A 134 19.06 -13.02 -11.87
C SER A 134 18.16 -12.33 -10.84
N LEU A 135 16.88 -12.12 -11.16
CA LEU A 135 15.93 -11.52 -10.24
C LEU A 135 15.85 -12.27 -8.90
N PHE A 136 15.74 -13.60 -8.93
CA PHE A 136 15.67 -14.41 -7.71
C PHE A 136 16.96 -14.36 -6.89
N LEU A 137 18.14 -14.33 -7.54
CA LEU A 137 19.41 -14.16 -6.85
C LEU A 137 19.47 -12.81 -6.14
N ASN A 138 19.07 -11.73 -6.81
CA ASN A 138 19.02 -10.39 -6.23
C ASN A 138 18.04 -10.31 -5.05
N ILE A 139 16.85 -10.90 -5.18
CA ILE A 139 15.88 -10.96 -4.08
C ILE A 139 16.45 -11.74 -2.88
N ARG A 140 17.05 -12.90 -3.14
CA ARG A 140 17.68 -13.74 -2.11
C ARG A 140 18.79 -12.97 -1.39
N ASP A 141 19.67 -12.33 -2.13
CA ASP A 141 20.80 -11.59 -1.58
C ASP A 141 20.29 -10.41 -0.74
N ARG A 142 19.26 -9.69 -1.22
CA ARG A 142 18.59 -8.63 -0.45
C ARG A 142 17.96 -9.13 0.85
N ILE A 143 17.29 -10.28 0.83
CA ILE A 143 16.69 -10.89 2.03
C ILE A 143 17.76 -11.19 3.08
N ARG A 144 18.92 -11.70 2.63
CA ARG A 144 20.05 -12.05 3.51
C ARG A 144 20.73 -10.79 4.06
N GLU A 145 21.07 -9.84 3.20
CA GLU A 145 21.79 -8.61 3.58
C GLU A 145 20.96 -7.69 4.47
N GLY A 146 19.67 -7.56 4.17
CA GLY A 146 18.76 -6.72 4.95
C GLY A 146 18.18 -7.38 6.20
N GLY A 147 18.57 -8.62 6.52
CA GLY A 147 18.09 -9.32 7.71
C GLY A 147 16.59 -9.64 7.68
N PHE A 148 16.00 -9.77 6.49
CA PHE A 148 14.56 -10.05 6.33
C PHE A 148 14.22 -11.55 6.40
N SER A 149 15.23 -12.41 6.60
CA SER A 149 15.03 -13.85 6.71
C SER A 149 14.10 -14.18 7.87
N THR A 150 13.22 -15.17 7.65
CA THR A 150 12.33 -15.69 8.68
C THR A 150 12.98 -16.78 9.55
N SER A 151 14.17 -17.25 9.16
CA SER A 151 14.89 -18.36 9.81
C SER A 151 15.51 -17.98 11.16
N HIS A 152 15.73 -16.69 11.42
CA HIS A 152 16.40 -16.21 12.62
C HIS A 152 15.51 -15.23 13.39
N HIS A 153 15.67 -15.19 14.70
CA HIS A 153 14.97 -14.25 15.55
C HIS A 153 15.75 -12.92 15.59
N ALA A 154 15.19 -11.87 15.01
CA ALA A 154 15.74 -10.52 15.11
C ALA A 154 15.05 -9.75 16.25
N GLU A 155 15.80 -8.96 17.02
CA GLU A 155 15.25 -8.10 18.08
C GLU A 155 14.31 -7.02 17.51
N LYS A 156 14.64 -6.51 16.31
CA LYS A 156 13.81 -5.56 15.56
C LYS A 156 13.58 -6.10 14.15
N ARG A 157 12.38 -6.60 13.89
CA ARG A 157 12.00 -7.16 12.59
C ARG A 157 11.39 -6.08 11.69
N SER A 158 11.87 -5.99 10.47
CA SER A 158 11.28 -5.17 9.41
C SER A 158 10.58 -6.05 8.37
N ILE A 159 9.71 -5.44 7.57
CA ILE A 159 9.01 -6.08 6.45
C ILE A 159 9.68 -5.63 5.15
N LEU A 160 10.04 -6.58 4.30
CA LEU A 160 10.45 -6.32 2.92
C LEU A 160 9.27 -6.55 1.98
N ARG A 161 8.87 -5.52 1.26
CA ARG A 161 7.87 -5.58 0.20
C ARG A 161 8.57 -5.68 -1.14
N ILE A 162 8.22 -6.71 -1.91
CA ILE A 162 8.82 -6.98 -3.22
C ILE A 162 7.83 -6.55 -4.30
N GLY A 163 8.20 -5.54 -5.09
CA GLY A 163 7.47 -5.09 -6.26
C GLY A 163 8.18 -5.53 -7.53
N VAL A 164 7.45 -6.20 -8.42
CA VAL A 164 7.92 -6.52 -9.77
C VAL A 164 7.01 -5.81 -10.77
N TYR A 165 7.56 -4.86 -11.53
CA TYR A 165 6.83 -4.12 -12.56
C TYR A 165 7.17 -4.68 -13.94
N TRP A 166 6.15 -5.21 -14.60
CA TRP A 166 6.22 -5.70 -15.97
C TRP A 166 5.02 -5.16 -16.74
N CYS A 167 5.28 -4.55 -17.89
CA CYS A 167 4.31 -4.00 -18.80
C CYS A 167 4.07 -5.00 -19.93
N ALA A 168 2.90 -5.62 -19.94
CA ALA A 168 2.48 -6.51 -21.03
C ALA A 168 2.14 -5.76 -22.34
N ALA A 169 2.43 -4.46 -22.44
CA ALA A 169 1.80 -3.60 -23.44
C ALA A 169 2.39 -3.70 -24.85
N ASP A 170 3.52 -4.39 -25.05
CA ASP A 170 4.03 -4.62 -26.40
C ASP A 170 3.59 -5.97 -26.99
N CYS A 171 2.27 -6.20 -26.99
CA CYS A 171 1.64 -7.26 -27.79
C CYS A 171 1.52 -6.89 -29.28
N SER A 172 2.18 -5.83 -29.74
CA SER A 172 2.22 -5.41 -31.15
C SER A 172 3.18 -6.25 -32.00
N ASN A 173 4.13 -6.96 -31.38
CA ASN A 173 5.19 -7.68 -32.09
C ASN A 173 5.04 -9.22 -32.12
N LEU A 174 3.94 -9.78 -31.60
CA LEU A 174 3.69 -11.23 -31.62
C LEU A 174 2.97 -11.73 -32.89
N GLN A 175 2.78 -10.88 -33.92
CA GLN A 175 2.21 -11.31 -35.21
C GLN A 175 3.25 -11.79 -36.25
N ASN A 176 4.55 -11.81 -35.94
CA ASN A 176 5.60 -12.21 -36.90
C ASN A 176 6.35 -13.52 -36.57
N LEU A 177 5.82 -14.37 -35.67
CA LEU A 177 6.22 -15.78 -35.66
C LEU A 177 5.14 -16.63 -36.34
N SER A 178 5.12 -16.57 -37.67
CA SER A 178 4.62 -17.69 -38.47
C SER A 178 5.63 -18.84 -38.38
N ILE A 179 5.18 -19.98 -37.89
CA ILE A 179 5.66 -21.30 -38.32
C ILE A 179 4.67 -21.81 -39.35
#